data_AF-A0A176EVC4-F1
#
_entry.id   AF-A0A176EVC4-F1
#
_cell.length_a   1.000
_cell.length_b   1.000
_cell.length_c   1.000
_cell.angle_alpha   90.00
_cell.angle_beta   90.00
_cell.angle_gamma   90.00
#
_symmetry.space_group_name_H-M   'P 1'
#
loop_
_entity.id
_entity.type
_entity.pdbx_description
1 polymer ?
#
loop_
_entity_poly.entity_id
_entity_poly.type
_entity_poly.pdbx_seq_one_letter_code
_entity_poly.pdbx_strand_id
1 'polypeptide(L)'
;MLILTKRLTITLCLLLAPAAALSQMDGHGPDAWQVTGVASNDTLNARSGPGTEHLVIGTFAHDATGLQMTTCIPFLPRQIYYELTESQLAALPPRWCLMQSRDRRTTGWVSAHYLREDTTGAQAEMDPAIAEAQALVRDLYSRFETANSVAANPFSPGARQNYFFASVAPQLSGRGADLLYDAQDFQGEVTRIAPDPDQPMLRGMITINVDFTNWGRTKRAVFRLRPDTARPGAPIRIFRIEHEGWEFP
;
A
#
# COMPACT_ATOMS: atom_id res chain seq x y z
N MET A 1 -20.28 -66.57 7.50
CA MET A 1 -18.98 -65.88 7.61
C MET A 1 -19.14 -64.52 6.92
N LEU A 2 -19.43 -63.46 7.68
CA LEU A 2 -19.62 -62.09 7.19
C LEU A 2 -18.26 -61.47 6.84
N ILE A 3 -18.10 -60.90 5.64
CA ILE A 3 -16.99 -59.98 5.34
C ILE A 3 -17.59 -58.59 5.17
N LEU A 4 -17.34 -57.76 6.19
CA LEU A 4 -17.77 -56.37 6.32
C LEU A 4 -16.77 -55.47 5.59
N THR A 5 -17.08 -55.04 4.36
CA THR A 5 -16.28 -54.05 3.64
C THR A 5 -16.63 -52.64 4.13
N LYS A 6 -15.80 -52.09 5.02
CA LYS A 6 -15.82 -50.67 5.41
C LYS A 6 -15.45 -49.80 4.20
N ARG A 7 -16.42 -49.07 3.64
CA ARG A 7 -16.16 -47.97 2.71
C ARG A 7 -15.82 -46.72 3.53
N LEU A 8 -14.58 -46.24 3.41
CA LEU A 8 -14.12 -45.00 4.00
C LEU A 8 -14.52 -43.85 3.07
N THR A 9 -15.56 -43.09 3.45
CA THR A 9 -15.97 -41.88 2.74
C THR A 9 -15.09 -40.73 3.22
N ILE A 10 -14.17 -40.24 2.38
CA ILE A 10 -13.40 -39.03 2.65
C ILE A 10 -14.17 -37.84 2.09
N THR A 11 -14.80 -37.07 2.97
CA THR A 11 -15.46 -35.80 2.63
C THR A 11 -14.39 -34.71 2.51
N LEU A 12 -14.05 -34.33 1.28
CA LEU A 12 -13.15 -33.22 0.98
C LEU A 12 -13.92 -31.89 1.13
N CYS A 13 -13.86 -31.28 2.31
CA CYS A 13 -14.32 -29.90 2.51
C CYS A 13 -13.36 -28.95 1.79
N LEU A 14 -13.75 -28.51 0.58
CA LEU A 14 -13.09 -27.44 -0.15
C LEU A 14 -13.40 -26.11 0.55
N LEU A 15 -12.48 -25.68 1.42
CA LEU A 15 -12.48 -24.32 1.99
C LEU A 15 -12.12 -23.34 0.87
N LEU A 16 -13.14 -22.78 0.22
CA LEU A 16 -13.00 -21.58 -0.61
C LEU A 16 -12.65 -20.40 0.32
N ALA A 17 -11.34 -20.16 0.49
CA ALA A 17 -10.90 -18.88 1.02
C ALA A 17 -11.32 -17.78 0.03
N PRO A 18 -11.93 -16.68 0.49
CA PRO A 18 -12.22 -15.57 -0.40
C PRO A 18 -10.87 -15.02 -0.86
N ALA A 19 -10.63 -15.04 -2.18
CA ALA A 19 -9.61 -14.20 -2.77
C ALA A 19 -9.98 -12.77 -2.42
N ALA A 20 -9.21 -12.15 -1.52
CA ALA A 20 -9.25 -10.72 -1.34
C ALA A 20 -8.92 -10.14 -2.72
N ALA A 21 -9.93 -9.57 -3.38
CA ALA A 21 -9.74 -8.80 -4.58
C ALA A 21 -8.85 -7.62 -4.17
N LEU A 22 -7.56 -7.70 -4.50
CA LEU A 22 -6.66 -6.56 -4.43
C LEU A 22 -7.26 -5.53 -5.39
N SER A 23 -7.89 -4.50 -4.84
CA SER A 23 -8.35 -3.34 -5.60
C SER A 23 -7.16 -2.81 -6.40
N GLN A 24 -7.38 -2.66 -7.71
CA GLN A 24 -6.40 -2.05 -8.59
C GLN A 24 -6.23 -0.61 -8.10
N MET A 25 -5.03 -0.23 -7.67
CA MET A 25 -4.68 1.18 -7.50
C MET A 25 -4.49 1.78 -8.89
N ASP A 26 -5.60 2.05 -9.58
CA ASP A 26 -5.73 2.52 -10.96
C ASP A 26 -5.62 4.06 -11.08
N GLY A 27 -5.20 4.73 -10.00
CA GLY A 27 -5.01 6.19 -10.01
C GLY A 27 -6.32 6.96 -10.18
N HIS A 28 -7.46 6.31 -9.93
CA HIS A 28 -8.73 6.97 -9.70
C HIS A 28 -8.62 7.81 -8.42
N GLY A 29 -9.46 8.84 -8.29
CA GLY A 29 -9.43 9.76 -7.13
C GLY A 29 -9.61 9.03 -5.80
N PRO A 30 -9.59 9.73 -4.67
CA PRO A 30 -9.68 9.11 -3.34
C PRO A 30 -10.82 8.09 -3.25
N ASP A 31 -10.46 6.86 -2.90
CA ASP A 31 -11.40 5.72 -2.77
C ASP A 31 -12.38 5.89 -1.61
N ALA A 32 -12.05 6.76 -0.65
CA ALA A 32 -12.85 7.08 0.52
C ALA A 32 -12.59 8.50 1.02
N TRP A 33 -13.56 9.03 1.75
CA TRP A 33 -13.53 10.36 2.38
C TRP A 33 -13.85 10.27 3.87
N GLN A 34 -13.30 11.22 4.62
CA GLN A 34 -13.55 11.36 6.06
C GLN A 34 -13.99 12.76 6.43
N VAL A 35 -14.79 12.86 7.49
CA VAL A 35 -15.13 14.13 8.13
C VAL A 35 -13.93 14.63 8.95
N THR A 36 -13.67 15.93 8.87
CA THR A 36 -12.64 16.63 9.64
C THR A 36 -13.12 18.04 10.00
N GLY A 37 -12.52 18.65 11.03
CA GLY A 37 -12.81 20.05 11.38
C GLY A 37 -14.16 20.26 12.09
N VAL A 38 -14.85 19.17 12.44
CA VAL A 38 -16.05 19.18 13.29
C VAL A 38 -15.63 18.83 14.73
N ALA A 39 -16.19 19.52 15.72
CA ALA A 39 -15.87 19.26 17.12
C ALA A 39 -16.32 17.85 17.55
N SER A 40 -15.62 17.23 18.51
CA SER A 40 -15.90 15.85 18.94
C SER A 40 -17.27 15.63 19.59
N ASN A 41 -17.91 16.71 20.03
CA ASN A 41 -19.26 16.72 20.56
C ASN A 41 -20.31 17.25 19.55
N ASP A 42 -19.95 17.33 18.26
CA ASP A 42 -20.81 17.86 17.20
C ASP A 42 -20.87 16.89 16.00
N THR A 43 -21.68 17.23 15.00
CA THR A 43 -21.89 16.42 13.79
C THR A 43 -21.88 17.28 12.53
N LEU A 44 -21.49 16.67 11.41
CA LEU A 44 -21.61 17.30 10.11
C LEU A 44 -23.02 17.11 9.56
N ASN A 45 -23.75 18.20 9.38
CA ASN A 45 -25.08 18.19 8.79
C ASN A 45 -25.04 17.75 7.31
N ALA A 46 -25.80 16.70 6.98
CA ALA A 46 -26.08 16.28 5.62
C ALA A 46 -27.43 16.85 5.17
N ARG A 47 -27.42 17.60 4.06
CA ARG A 47 -28.56 18.43 3.63
C ARG A 47 -29.21 17.93 2.35
N SER A 48 -30.47 18.32 2.14
CA SER A 48 -31.24 17.97 0.95
C SER A 48 -30.73 18.64 -0.33
N GLY A 49 -29.87 19.65 -0.20
CA GLY A 49 -29.27 20.40 -1.30
C GLY A 49 -27.98 21.10 -0.89
N PRO A 50 -27.26 21.64 -1.88
CA PRO A 50 -25.92 22.24 -1.73
C PRO A 50 -25.99 23.66 -1.14
N GLY A 51 -26.02 23.78 0.18
CA GLY A 51 -26.11 25.08 0.84
C GLY A 51 -26.63 24.99 2.28
N THR A 52 -26.41 26.03 3.08
CA THR A 52 -26.85 26.08 4.49
C THR A 52 -28.35 26.38 4.63
N GLU A 53 -28.99 26.86 3.57
CA GLU A 53 -30.42 27.11 3.44
C GLU A 53 -31.25 25.84 3.21
N HIS A 54 -30.61 24.74 2.79
CA HIS A 54 -31.30 23.48 2.55
C HIS A 54 -31.56 22.70 3.85
N LEU A 55 -32.67 21.95 3.89
CA LEU A 55 -33.08 21.15 5.04
C LEU A 55 -31.99 20.14 5.43
N VAL A 56 -31.73 20.00 6.73
CA VAL A 56 -30.90 18.90 7.26
C VAL A 56 -31.72 17.60 7.22
N ILE A 57 -31.20 16.60 6.52
CA ILE A 57 -31.85 15.30 6.31
C ILE A 57 -31.08 14.14 6.93
N GLY A 58 -29.92 14.43 7.51
CA GLY A 58 -29.09 13.46 8.22
C GLY A 58 -27.84 14.11 8.78
N THR A 59 -26.99 13.31 9.40
CA THR A 59 -25.74 13.77 10.01
C THR A 59 -24.65 12.71 9.83
N PHE A 60 -23.40 13.16 9.72
CA PHE A 60 -22.21 12.32 9.86
C PHE A 60 -21.51 12.64 11.19
N ALA A 61 -20.92 11.63 11.82
CA ALA A 61 -20.08 11.84 13.00
C ALA A 61 -18.88 12.74 12.66
N HIS A 62 -18.35 13.44 13.66
CA HIS A 62 -17.23 14.39 13.52
C HIS A 62 -15.96 13.81 12.88
N ASP A 63 -15.80 12.49 12.96
CA ASP A 63 -14.66 11.70 12.51
C ASP A 63 -15.09 10.55 11.58
N ALA A 64 -16.31 10.62 10.99
CA ALA A 64 -16.80 9.56 10.13
C ALA A 64 -15.85 9.28 8.96
N THR A 65 -15.46 8.01 8.78
CA THR A 65 -14.57 7.51 7.73
C THR A 65 -15.33 6.65 6.71
N GLY A 66 -14.67 6.29 5.61
CA GLY A 66 -15.23 5.40 4.59
C GLY A 66 -16.40 5.99 3.79
N LEU A 67 -16.51 7.32 3.74
CA LEU A 67 -17.57 8.01 3.00
C LEU A 67 -17.30 7.96 1.49
N GLN A 68 -18.36 7.79 0.72
CA GLN A 68 -18.30 7.82 -0.75
C GLN A 68 -18.75 9.18 -1.26
N MET A 69 -17.91 9.81 -2.07
CA MET A 69 -18.25 11.06 -2.77
C MET A 69 -18.91 10.71 -4.10
N THR A 70 -20.17 11.12 -4.27
CA THR A 70 -20.89 10.92 -5.53
C THR A 70 -20.56 12.02 -6.53
N THR A 71 -20.61 13.28 -6.09
CA THR A 71 -20.29 14.46 -6.92
C THR A 71 -20.10 15.69 -6.02
N CYS A 72 -19.48 16.73 -6.56
CA CYS A 72 -19.41 18.04 -5.91
C CYS A 72 -19.83 19.15 -6.86
N ILE A 73 -20.36 20.24 -6.28
CA ILE A 73 -20.68 21.47 -7.00
C ILE A 73 -20.10 22.71 -6.26
N PRO A 74 -19.80 23.80 -7.00
CA PRO A 74 -19.77 23.87 -8.46
C PRO A 74 -18.71 22.93 -9.04
N PHE A 75 -18.97 22.43 -10.26
CA PHE A 75 -17.98 21.66 -10.98
C PHE A 75 -16.90 22.61 -11.50
N LEU A 76 -15.65 22.36 -11.10
CA LEU A 76 -14.48 23.09 -11.57
C LEU A 76 -13.49 22.11 -12.19
N PRO A 77 -13.34 22.11 -13.53
CA PRO A 77 -12.36 21.27 -14.21
C PRO A 77 -10.95 21.59 -13.71
N ARG A 78 -10.09 20.57 -13.64
CA ARG A 78 -8.69 20.70 -13.20
C ARG A 78 -7.91 21.73 -14.02
N GLN A 79 -8.13 21.77 -15.34
CA GLN A 79 -7.47 22.71 -16.24
C GLN A 79 -7.78 24.15 -15.84
N ILE A 80 -9.07 24.46 -15.66
CA ILE A 80 -9.52 25.79 -15.24
C ILE A 80 -8.97 26.15 -13.86
N TYR A 81 -8.98 25.21 -12.90
CA TYR A 81 -8.43 25.46 -11.56
C TYR A 81 -7.00 26.01 -11.60
N TYR A 82 -6.13 25.47 -12.47
CA TYR A 82 -4.74 25.92 -12.60
C TYR A 82 -4.56 27.22 -13.39
N GLU A 83 -5.61 27.70 -14.05
CA GLU A 83 -5.61 28.97 -14.79
C GLU A 83 -6.10 30.14 -13.92
N LEU A 84 -6.82 29.86 -12.83
CA LEU A 84 -7.36 30.89 -11.94
C LEU A 84 -6.27 31.56 -11.10
N THR A 85 -6.38 32.87 -10.93
CA THR A 85 -5.59 33.62 -9.95
C THR A 85 -6.03 33.29 -8.52
N GLU A 86 -5.19 33.59 -7.52
CA GLU A 86 -5.54 33.43 -6.11
C GLU A 86 -6.83 34.18 -5.73
N SER A 87 -7.02 35.40 -6.25
CA SER A 87 -8.23 36.19 -6.01
C SER A 87 -9.47 35.57 -6.64
N GLN A 88 -9.35 34.95 -7.82
CA GLN A 88 -10.46 34.25 -8.46
C GLN A 88 -10.80 32.96 -7.71
N LEU A 89 -9.79 32.20 -7.25
CA LEU A 89 -9.99 31.02 -6.41
C LEU A 89 -10.69 31.36 -5.09
N ALA A 90 -10.28 32.45 -4.43
CA ALA A 90 -10.91 32.91 -3.20
C ALA A 90 -12.35 33.40 -3.38
N ALA A 91 -12.72 33.84 -4.59
CA ALA A 91 -14.06 34.30 -4.92
C ALA A 91 -15.01 33.17 -5.35
N LEU A 92 -14.54 31.92 -5.45
CA LEU A 92 -15.39 30.78 -5.78
C LEU A 92 -16.44 30.56 -4.70
N PRO A 93 -17.68 30.17 -5.07
CA PRO A 93 -18.67 29.82 -4.07
C PRO A 93 -18.24 28.57 -3.30
N PRO A 94 -18.71 28.41 -2.04
CA PRO A 94 -18.37 27.23 -1.24
C PRO A 94 -18.68 25.94 -1.98
N ARG A 95 -17.73 25.01 -1.96
CA ARG A 95 -17.90 23.70 -2.60
C ARG A 95 -18.74 22.80 -1.69
N TRP A 96 -19.77 22.18 -2.25
CA TRP A 96 -20.63 21.20 -1.58
C TRP A 96 -20.52 19.86 -2.29
N CYS A 97 -20.48 18.77 -1.53
CA CYS A 97 -20.35 17.42 -2.05
C CYS A 97 -21.50 16.54 -1.58
N LEU A 98 -22.07 15.76 -2.50
CA LEU A 98 -23.05 14.74 -2.19
C LEU A 98 -22.31 13.49 -1.69
N MET A 99 -22.44 13.23 -0.39
CA MET A 99 -21.74 12.15 0.30
C MET A 99 -22.71 11.05 0.70
N GLN A 100 -22.23 9.82 0.68
CA GLN A 100 -22.95 8.64 1.11
C GLN A 100 -22.13 7.87 2.16
N SER A 101 -22.77 7.40 3.23
CA SER A 101 -22.13 6.51 4.21
C SER A 101 -21.83 5.14 3.60
N ARG A 102 -20.85 4.42 4.15
CA ARG A 102 -20.47 3.08 3.66
C ARG A 102 -21.62 2.08 3.64
N ASP A 103 -22.50 2.16 4.63
CA ASP A 103 -23.72 1.33 4.76
C ASP A 103 -24.91 1.87 3.94
N ARG A 104 -24.72 2.98 3.22
CA ARG A 104 -25.71 3.70 2.41
C ARG A 104 -26.95 4.19 3.16
N ARG A 105 -26.92 4.21 4.50
CA ARG A 105 -28.04 4.68 5.31
C ARG A 105 -28.18 6.20 5.33
N THR A 106 -27.07 6.92 5.18
CA THR A 106 -27.05 8.38 5.14
C THR A 106 -26.56 8.82 3.78
N THR A 107 -27.31 9.72 3.13
CA THR A 107 -26.89 10.39 1.90
C THR A 107 -27.37 11.84 1.94
N GLY A 108 -26.49 12.78 1.62
CA GLY A 108 -26.84 14.21 1.60
C GLY A 108 -25.67 15.10 1.24
N TRP A 109 -25.97 16.35 0.96
CA TRP A 109 -24.99 17.38 0.63
C TRP A 109 -24.31 17.90 1.89
N VAL A 110 -22.98 17.93 1.89
CA VAL A 110 -22.17 18.50 2.98
C VAL A 110 -21.19 19.52 2.43
N SER A 111 -20.75 20.46 3.27
CA SER A 111 -19.69 21.40 2.91
C SER A 111 -18.37 20.64 2.76
N ALA A 112 -17.70 20.83 1.61
CA ALA A 112 -16.41 20.21 1.33
C ALA A 112 -15.29 20.69 2.26
N HIS A 113 -15.50 21.80 2.98
CA HIS A 113 -14.57 22.30 4.00
C HIS A 113 -14.32 21.27 5.12
N TYR A 114 -15.32 20.42 5.40
CA TYR A 114 -15.23 19.39 6.42
C TYR A 114 -14.82 18.02 5.87
N LEU A 115 -14.38 17.95 4.62
CA LEU A 115 -14.02 16.69 3.97
C LEU A 115 -12.54 16.63 3.67
N ARG A 116 -11.94 15.48 3.99
CA ARG A 116 -10.58 15.12 3.61
C ARG A 116 -10.57 13.72 3.02
N GLU A 117 -9.59 13.43 2.16
CA GLU A 117 -9.33 12.05 1.74
C GLU A 117 -9.14 11.17 2.98
N ASP A 118 -9.81 10.02 2.99
CA ASP A 118 -9.68 9.03 4.05
C ASP A 118 -8.59 8.03 3.70
N THR A 119 -7.47 8.12 4.43
CA THR A 119 -6.34 7.21 4.26
C THR A 119 -6.41 6.03 5.22
N THR A 120 -7.41 5.95 6.11
CA THR A 120 -7.47 4.88 7.13
C THR A 120 -7.72 3.51 6.52
N GLY A 121 -8.58 3.42 5.50
CA GLY A 121 -8.81 2.19 4.74
C GLY A 121 -7.57 1.75 3.94
N ALA A 122 -6.93 2.69 3.25
CA ALA A 122 -5.69 2.43 2.52
C ALA A 122 -4.59 1.96 3.49
N GLN A 123 -4.43 2.59 4.65
CA GLN A 123 -3.43 2.23 5.64
C GLN A 123 -3.64 0.81 6.20
N ALA A 124 -4.88 0.41 6.47
CA ALA A 124 -5.21 -0.94 6.92
C ALA A 124 -4.91 -2.03 5.87
N GLU A 125 -5.00 -1.71 4.57
CA GLU A 125 -4.63 -2.61 3.47
C GLU A 125 -3.12 -2.57 3.16
N MET A 126 -2.46 -1.44 3.41
CA MET A 126 -1.03 -1.21 3.22
C MET A 126 -0.17 -1.91 4.26
N ASP A 127 -0.60 -1.92 5.52
CA ASP A 127 0.18 -2.45 6.64
C ASP A 127 0.59 -3.94 6.44
N PRO A 128 -0.30 -4.85 6.00
CA PRO A 128 0.08 -6.22 5.68
C PRO A 128 1.12 -6.32 4.54
N ALA A 129 0.96 -5.54 3.48
CA ALA A 129 1.88 -5.56 2.33
C ALA A 129 3.26 -5.01 2.70
N ILE A 130 3.33 -3.95 3.50
CA ILE A 130 4.56 -3.38 4.04
C ILE A 130 5.25 -4.41 4.96
N ALA A 131 4.49 -5.09 5.83
CA ALA A 131 5.01 -6.13 6.70
C ALA A 131 5.55 -7.33 5.90
N GLU A 132 4.84 -7.77 4.85
CA GLU A 132 5.30 -8.82 3.93
C GLU A 132 6.60 -8.41 3.23
N ALA A 133 6.69 -7.18 2.72
CA ALA A 133 7.89 -6.65 2.07
C ALA A 133 9.09 -6.63 3.02
N GLN A 134 8.90 -6.16 4.25
CA GLN A 134 9.95 -6.15 5.28
C GLN A 134 10.39 -7.57 5.64
N ALA A 135 9.45 -8.52 5.77
CA ALA A 135 9.75 -9.92 6.02
C ALA A 135 10.53 -10.56 4.87
N LEU A 136 10.18 -10.25 3.62
CA LEU A 136 10.90 -10.72 2.44
C LEU A 136 12.36 -10.27 2.42
N VAL A 137 12.62 -8.99 2.73
CA VAL A 137 13.99 -8.45 2.80
C VAL A 137 14.76 -9.07 3.97
N ARG A 138 14.13 -9.26 5.14
CA ARG A 138 14.77 -9.96 6.27
C ARG A 138 15.15 -11.40 5.93
N ASP A 139 14.26 -12.14 5.28
CA ASP A 139 14.53 -13.52 4.84
C ASP A 139 15.66 -13.54 3.80
N LEU A 140 15.69 -12.58 2.86
CA LEU A 140 16.79 -12.45 1.90
C LEU A 140 18.16 -12.33 2.58
N TYR A 141 18.33 -11.39 3.53
CA TYR A 141 19.60 -11.22 4.26
C TYR A 141 19.94 -12.46 5.09
N SER A 142 18.98 -12.98 5.86
CA SER A 142 19.19 -14.16 6.69
C SER A 142 19.61 -15.38 5.86
N ARG A 143 18.96 -15.60 4.72
CA ARG A 143 19.27 -16.70 3.80
C ARG A 143 20.61 -16.53 3.11
N PHE A 144 21.01 -15.30 2.79
CA PHE A 144 22.32 -15.03 2.22
C PHE A 144 23.44 -15.37 3.22
N GLU A 145 23.29 -14.94 4.47
CA GLU A 145 24.28 -15.18 5.54
C GLU A 145 24.35 -16.64 5.97
N THR A 146 23.21 -17.34 5.99
CA THR A 146 23.12 -18.74 6.44
C THR A 146 23.25 -19.77 5.32
N ALA A 147 23.38 -19.32 4.06
CA ALA A 147 23.50 -20.22 2.91
C ALA A 147 24.76 -21.09 3.03
N ASN A 148 24.54 -22.39 3.22
CA ASN A 148 25.62 -23.39 3.31
C ASN A 148 25.89 -24.10 1.97
N SER A 149 25.17 -23.73 0.91
CA SER A 149 25.34 -24.30 -0.43
C SER A 149 24.94 -23.29 -1.51
N VAL A 150 25.45 -23.48 -2.72
CA VAL A 150 25.11 -22.64 -3.88
C VAL A 150 23.61 -22.66 -4.15
N ALA A 151 22.94 -23.81 -4.00
CA ALA A 151 21.50 -23.93 -4.20
C ALA A 151 20.67 -23.21 -3.12
N ALA A 152 21.17 -23.15 -1.89
CA ALA A 152 20.53 -22.43 -0.79
C ALA A 152 20.72 -20.91 -0.87
N ASN A 153 21.71 -20.44 -1.64
CA ASN A 153 21.96 -19.01 -1.82
C ASN A 153 20.74 -18.35 -2.51
N PRO A 154 20.20 -17.25 -1.96
CA PRO A 154 19.00 -16.61 -2.50
C PRO A 154 19.21 -15.97 -3.89
N PHE A 155 20.45 -15.76 -4.33
CA PHE A 155 20.78 -15.29 -5.69
C PHE A 155 20.99 -16.44 -6.70
N SER A 156 20.90 -17.70 -6.26
CA SER A 156 20.98 -18.86 -7.16
C SER A 156 19.80 -18.90 -8.15
N PRO A 157 19.95 -19.53 -9.33
CA PRO A 157 18.87 -19.59 -10.33
C PRO A 157 17.55 -20.15 -9.79
N GLY A 158 17.62 -21.15 -8.90
CA GLY A 158 16.43 -21.80 -8.33
C GLY A 158 15.77 -21.00 -7.21
N ALA A 159 16.53 -20.21 -6.44
CA ALA A 159 16.02 -19.49 -5.28
C ALA A 159 15.62 -18.03 -5.58
N ARG A 160 16.28 -17.36 -6.55
CA ARG A 160 16.12 -15.93 -6.81
C ARG A 160 14.68 -15.51 -7.14
N GLN A 161 13.91 -16.39 -7.75
CA GLN A 161 12.50 -16.16 -8.07
C GLN A 161 11.60 -16.00 -6.84
N ASN A 162 12.06 -16.39 -5.65
CA ASN A 162 11.32 -16.20 -4.40
C ASN A 162 11.40 -14.75 -3.89
N TYR A 163 12.45 -14.02 -4.26
CA TYR A 163 12.71 -12.66 -3.77
C TYR A 163 12.54 -11.60 -4.86
N PHE A 164 12.92 -11.91 -6.09
CA PHE A 164 13.04 -10.95 -7.17
C PHE A 164 12.00 -11.13 -8.27
N PHE A 165 11.66 -10.04 -8.95
CA PHE A 165 10.89 -10.06 -10.19
C PHE A 165 11.56 -10.95 -11.24
N ALA A 166 10.76 -11.64 -12.04
CA ALA A 166 11.27 -12.53 -13.09
C ALA A 166 12.15 -11.79 -14.13
N SER A 167 11.83 -10.52 -14.41
CA SER A 167 12.60 -9.66 -15.32
C SER A 167 14.01 -9.32 -14.80
N VAL A 168 14.20 -9.28 -13.48
CA VAL A 168 15.47 -8.95 -12.83
C VAL A 168 16.35 -10.18 -12.67
N ALA A 169 15.73 -11.36 -12.54
CA ALA A 169 16.38 -12.62 -12.24
C ALA A 169 17.62 -12.95 -13.11
N PRO A 170 17.65 -12.71 -14.44
CA PRO A 170 18.84 -13.00 -15.25
C PRO A 170 20.08 -12.19 -14.84
N GLN A 171 19.88 -10.94 -14.41
CA GLN A 171 20.93 -9.94 -14.11
C GLN A 171 21.58 -10.17 -12.74
N LEU A 172 20.98 -11.00 -11.88
CA LEU A 172 21.48 -11.34 -10.55
C LEU A 172 22.63 -12.35 -10.54
N SER A 173 22.95 -12.95 -11.69
CA SER A 173 23.93 -14.05 -11.75
C SER A 173 25.33 -13.57 -11.37
N GLY A 174 25.92 -14.20 -10.35
CA GLY A 174 27.25 -13.81 -9.85
C GLY A 174 27.24 -12.54 -8.99
N ARG A 175 26.05 -12.05 -8.60
CA ARG A 175 25.85 -10.91 -7.71
C ARG A 175 25.18 -11.36 -6.42
N GLY A 176 25.50 -10.72 -5.30
CA GLY A 176 24.96 -11.02 -3.98
C GLY A 176 25.48 -10.04 -2.94
N ALA A 177 26.73 -10.20 -2.52
CA ALA A 177 27.35 -9.31 -1.53
C ALA A 177 27.41 -7.85 -2.01
N ASP A 178 27.71 -7.64 -3.30
CA ASP A 178 27.68 -6.32 -3.94
C ASP A 178 26.28 -5.69 -3.85
N LEU A 179 25.22 -6.47 -4.09
CA LEU A 179 23.85 -5.99 -4.02
C LEU A 179 23.37 -5.74 -2.59
N LEU A 180 23.80 -6.54 -1.62
CA LEU A 180 23.32 -6.41 -0.24
C LEU A 180 24.13 -5.40 0.58
N TYR A 181 25.42 -5.25 0.30
CA TYR A 181 26.36 -4.53 1.17
C TYR A 181 27.23 -3.50 0.44
N ASP A 182 27.07 -3.33 -0.87
CA ASP A 182 27.93 -2.47 -1.70
C ASP A 182 29.41 -2.78 -1.48
N ALA A 183 29.73 -4.08 -1.52
CA ALA A 183 31.08 -4.59 -1.34
C ALA A 183 31.19 -6.05 -1.80
N GLN A 184 32.40 -6.48 -2.15
CA GLN A 184 32.69 -7.90 -2.41
C GLN A 184 32.84 -8.70 -1.13
N ASP A 185 33.48 -8.11 -0.13
CA ASP A 185 33.60 -8.64 1.23
C ASP A 185 32.69 -7.86 2.17
N PHE A 186 32.25 -8.47 3.27
CA PHE A 186 31.44 -7.79 4.26
C PHE A 186 32.05 -7.98 5.65
N GLN A 187 32.36 -6.88 6.32
CA GLN A 187 32.83 -6.89 7.70
C GLN A 187 32.04 -5.86 8.51
N GLY A 188 30.92 -6.31 9.06
CA GLY A 188 30.09 -5.53 9.95
C GLY A 188 28.78 -6.25 10.24
N GLU A 189 27.72 -5.49 10.48
CA GLU A 189 26.42 -6.03 10.83
C GLU A 189 25.28 -5.20 10.24
N VAL A 190 24.17 -5.87 9.94
CA VAL A 190 22.91 -5.19 9.61
C VAL A 190 22.29 -4.69 10.91
N THR A 191 22.13 -3.37 11.02
CA THR A 191 21.64 -2.71 12.24
C THR A 191 20.13 -2.48 12.21
N ARG A 192 19.53 -2.33 11.02
CA ARG A 192 18.09 -2.13 10.86
C ARG A 192 17.60 -2.60 9.49
N ILE A 193 16.49 -3.33 9.47
CA ILE A 193 15.69 -3.59 8.27
C ILE A 193 14.27 -3.14 8.58
N ALA A 194 13.83 -2.04 7.98
CA ALA A 194 12.52 -1.46 8.27
C ALA A 194 11.98 -0.62 7.10
N PRO A 195 10.66 -0.40 7.06
CA PRO A 195 10.06 0.50 6.09
C PRO A 195 10.66 1.89 6.16
N ASP A 196 10.60 2.60 5.04
CA ASP A 196 10.89 4.03 5.02
C ASP A 196 9.98 4.76 6.03
N PRO A 197 10.54 5.60 6.92
CA PRO A 197 9.77 6.21 8.01
C PRO A 197 8.80 7.28 7.54
N ASP A 198 9.07 7.91 6.39
CA ASP A 198 8.29 9.03 5.88
C ASP A 198 7.30 8.56 4.80
N GLN A 199 7.74 7.65 3.93
CA GLN A 199 6.96 7.13 2.81
C GLN A 199 7.17 5.62 2.62
N PRO A 200 6.66 4.78 3.52
CA PRO A 200 6.85 3.32 3.45
C PRO A 200 6.23 2.72 2.19
N MET A 201 5.16 3.35 1.65
CA MET A 201 4.59 2.98 0.36
C MET A 201 4.04 4.22 -0.37
N LEU A 202 4.32 4.30 -1.68
CA LEU A 202 3.77 5.32 -2.59
C LEU A 202 3.27 4.65 -3.86
N ARG A 203 1.98 4.79 -4.16
CA ARG A 203 1.34 4.26 -5.39
C ARG A 203 1.64 2.77 -5.62
N GLY A 204 1.52 1.97 -4.56
CA GLY A 204 1.78 0.51 -4.59
C GLY A 204 3.26 0.10 -4.61
N MET A 205 4.19 1.05 -4.66
CA MET A 205 5.61 0.81 -4.48
C MET A 205 5.97 0.90 -3.00
N ILE A 206 6.53 -0.16 -2.44
CA ILE A 206 6.95 -0.26 -1.05
C ILE A 206 8.46 -0.02 -0.96
N THR A 207 8.89 0.75 0.04
CA THR A 207 10.29 1.10 0.28
C THR A 207 10.75 0.52 1.60
N ILE A 208 11.76 -0.35 1.55
CA ILE A 208 12.41 -0.92 2.74
C ILE A 208 13.86 -0.43 2.80
N ASN A 209 14.22 0.22 3.90
CA ASN A 209 15.57 0.69 4.17
C ASN A 209 16.32 -0.37 5.01
N VAL A 210 17.52 -0.71 4.55
CA VAL A 210 18.45 -1.58 5.27
C VAL A 210 19.67 -0.78 5.67
N ASP A 211 19.78 -0.49 6.96
CA ASP A 211 20.93 0.17 7.56
C ASP A 211 21.91 -0.89 8.05
N PHE A 212 23.19 -0.71 7.73
CA PHE A 212 24.25 -1.64 8.14
C PHE A 212 25.57 -0.90 8.36
N THR A 213 26.46 -1.54 9.11
CA THR A 213 27.84 -1.11 9.22
C THR A 213 28.70 -1.97 8.31
N ASN A 214 29.66 -1.37 7.61
CA ASN A 214 30.67 -2.10 6.85
C ASN A 214 32.02 -1.40 7.00
N TRP A 215 33.02 -2.10 7.55
CA TRP A 215 34.30 -1.53 7.98
C TRP A 215 34.13 -0.28 8.86
N GLY A 216 33.20 -0.33 9.81
CA GLY A 216 32.91 0.75 10.75
C GLY A 216 32.20 1.97 10.15
N ARG A 217 31.86 1.95 8.85
CA ARG A 217 31.07 2.99 8.19
C ARG A 217 29.61 2.58 8.12
N THR A 218 28.71 3.47 8.53
CA THR A 218 27.28 3.28 8.31
C THR A 218 26.96 3.46 6.84
N LYS A 219 26.26 2.50 6.27
CA LYS A 219 25.74 2.49 4.90
C LYS A 219 24.26 2.12 4.91
N ARG A 220 23.58 2.43 3.80
CA ARG A 220 22.18 2.08 3.58
C ARG A 220 21.98 1.49 2.19
N ALA A 221 21.26 0.37 2.14
CA ALA A 221 20.63 -0.13 0.93
C ALA A 221 19.13 0.18 0.97
N VAL A 222 18.56 0.59 -0.16
CA VAL A 222 17.12 0.88 -0.30
C VAL A 222 16.52 -0.13 -1.27
N PHE A 223 15.56 -0.91 -0.79
CA PHE A 223 14.86 -1.90 -1.58
C PHE A 223 13.52 -1.35 -2.03
N ARG A 224 13.23 -1.43 -3.33
CA ARG A 224 11.92 -1.14 -3.92
C ARG A 224 11.21 -2.44 -4.26
N LEU A 225 10.01 -2.58 -3.71
CA LEU A 225 9.18 -3.75 -3.86
C LEU A 225 7.78 -3.38 -4.33
N ARG A 226 7.10 -4.31 -4.98
CA ARG A 226 5.68 -4.20 -5.30
C ARG A 226 5.09 -5.60 -5.60
N PRO A 227 3.75 -5.75 -5.66
CA PRO A 227 3.11 -6.95 -6.17
C PRO A 227 3.58 -7.32 -7.59
N ASP A 228 4.04 -8.55 -7.81
CA ASP A 228 4.33 -9.09 -9.14
C ASP A 228 3.04 -9.64 -9.78
N THR A 229 2.27 -8.75 -10.40
CA THR A 229 0.95 -9.06 -11.00
C THR A 229 1.02 -10.04 -12.18
N ALA A 230 2.23 -10.33 -12.70
CA ALA A 230 2.41 -11.38 -13.71
C ALA A 230 2.34 -12.79 -13.11
N ARG A 231 2.34 -12.93 -11.78
CA ARG A 231 2.27 -14.21 -11.08
C ARG A 231 0.93 -14.40 -10.36
N PRO A 232 0.44 -15.65 -10.25
CA PRO A 232 -0.72 -15.96 -9.44
C PRO A 232 -0.56 -15.46 -8.00
N GLY A 233 -1.59 -14.77 -7.49
CA GLY A 233 -1.58 -14.19 -6.15
C GLY A 233 -0.79 -12.88 -6.00
N ALA A 234 -0.20 -12.36 -7.08
CA ALA A 234 0.54 -11.09 -7.11
C ALA A 234 1.50 -10.88 -5.92
N PRO A 235 2.40 -11.84 -5.64
CA PRO A 235 3.22 -11.79 -4.43
C PRO A 235 4.19 -10.61 -4.47
N ILE A 236 4.55 -10.06 -3.30
CA ILE A 236 5.50 -8.95 -3.22
C ILE A 236 6.89 -9.40 -3.67
N ARG A 237 7.52 -8.67 -4.59
CA ARG A 237 8.86 -8.97 -5.10
C ARG A 237 9.73 -7.71 -5.18
N ILE A 238 11.03 -7.90 -5.02
CA ILE A 238 12.05 -6.87 -5.20
C ILE A 238 12.25 -6.66 -6.70
N PHE A 239 12.12 -5.42 -7.15
CA PHE A 239 12.42 -5.05 -8.54
C PHE A 239 13.61 -4.09 -8.64
N ARG A 240 14.05 -3.49 -7.53
CA ARG A 240 15.19 -2.57 -7.47
C ARG A 240 15.82 -2.51 -6.08
N ILE A 241 17.12 -2.32 -6.06
CA ILE A 241 17.99 -2.08 -4.91
C ILE A 241 18.85 -0.85 -5.24
N GLU A 242 18.92 0.11 -4.33
CA GLU A 242 19.70 1.34 -4.46
C GLU A 242 20.72 1.40 -3.33
N HIS A 243 21.93 1.85 -3.63
CA HIS A 243 22.98 2.20 -2.68
C HIS A 243 23.41 3.65 -2.90
N GLU A 244 24.26 4.16 -2.02
CA GLU A 244 24.84 5.49 -2.21
C GLU A 244 25.70 5.52 -3.51
N GLY A 245 25.17 6.18 -4.54
CA GLY A 245 25.86 6.41 -5.80
C GLY A 245 25.57 5.40 -6.93
N TRP A 246 24.77 4.35 -6.70
CA TRP A 246 24.34 3.43 -7.77
C TRP A 246 23.05 2.68 -7.44
N GLU A 247 22.43 2.11 -8.47
CA GLU A 247 21.19 1.32 -8.36
C GLU A 247 21.25 0.06 -9.23
N PHE A 248 20.39 -0.91 -8.89
CA PHE A 248 20.28 -2.17 -9.58
C PHE A 248 18.89 -2.82 -9.44
N PRO A 249 18.29 -3.29 -10.53
CA PRO A 249 18.49 -2.80 -11.89
C PRO A 249 18.01 -1.35 -12.08
#